data_AF-A0A846ACY3-F1
#
_entry.id   AF-A0A846ACY3-F1
#
_cell.length_a   1.000
_cell.length_b   1.000
_cell.length_c   1.000
_cell.angle_alpha   90.00
_cell.angle_beta   90.00
_cell.angle_gamma   90.00
#
_symmetry.space_group_name_H-M   'P 1'
#
loop_
_entity.id
_entity.type
_entity.pdbx_description
1 polymer ?
#
loop_
_entity_poly.entity_id
_entity_poly.type
_entity_poly.pdbx_seq_one_letter_code
_entity_poly.pdbx_strand_id
1 'polypeptide(L)'
;MYKKSKELREIIRKVDSLSPEEQLSLMSYLTNRLKMCEIKKKPSRDWKDLEGIAPNLLEGMDAQEYVTRMRRGEFPELEIQQMMQYLEE
;
A
#
# COMPACT_ATOMS: atom_id res chain seq x y z
N MET A 1 16.73 -0.71 -3.01
CA MET A 1 17.12 0.26 -4.06
C MET A 1 16.41 -0.12 -5.36
N TYR A 2 15.64 0.79 -5.95
CA TYR A 2 14.98 0.53 -7.24
C TYR A 2 16.02 0.35 -8.36
N LYS A 3 15.98 -0.80 -9.05
CA LYS A 3 16.86 -1.07 -10.19
C LYS A 3 16.40 -0.21 -11.37
N LYS A 4 17.18 0.82 -11.72
CA LYS A 4 16.90 1.65 -12.91
C LYS A 4 16.87 0.76 -14.17
N SER A 5 15.83 0.89 -14.99
CA SER A 5 15.76 0.20 -16.27
C SER A 5 16.90 0.65 -17.20
N LYS A 6 17.22 -0.15 -18.22
CA LYS A 6 18.23 0.21 -19.22
C LYS A 6 17.84 1.51 -19.94
N GLU A 7 16.57 1.63 -20.30
CA GLU A 7 15.98 2.79 -20.97
C GLU A 7 16.10 4.06 -20.13
N LEU A 8 15.84 3.97 -18.81
CA LEU A 8 15.96 5.13 -17.93
C LEU A 8 17.40 5.64 -17.84
N ARG A 9 18.40 4.74 -17.86
CA ARG A 9 19.81 5.14 -17.88
C ARG A 9 20.20 5.85 -19.16
N GLU A 10 19.66 5.40 -20.30
CA GLU A 10 19.93 6.03 -21.59
C GLU A 10 19.28 7.42 -21.70
N ILE A 11 18.07 7.58 -21.16
CA ILE A 11 17.40 8.90 -21.09
C ILE A 11 18.23 9.85 -20.23
N ILE A 12 18.68 9.43 -19.04
CA ILE A 12 19.51 10.28 -18.17
C ILE A 12 20.76 10.78 -18.90
N ARG A 13 21.48 9.91 -19.60
CA ARG A 13 22.66 10.30 -20.38
C ARG A 13 22.36 11.34 -21.47
N LYS A 14 21.18 11.25 -22.10
CA LYS A 14 20.75 12.24 -23.10
C LYS A 14 20.38 13.57 -22.45
N VAL A 15 19.76 13.54 -21.27
CA VAL A 15 19.42 14.75 -20.51
C VAL A 15 20.68 15.50 -20.06
N ASP A 16 21.72 14.77 -19.65
CA ASP A 16 23.01 15.36 -19.25
C ASP A 16 23.69 16.15 -20.39
N SER A 17 23.36 15.86 -21.65
CA SER A 17 23.86 16.61 -22.82
C SER A 17 23.03 17.83 -23.21
N LEU A 18 21.86 18.04 -22.59
CA LEU A 18 20.98 19.18 -22.86
C LEU A 18 21.46 20.44 -22.15
N SER A 19 21.11 21.60 -22.69
CA SER A 19 21.31 22.88 -22.00
C SER A 19 20.41 22.98 -20.75
N PRO A 20 20.74 23.84 -19.77
CA PRO A 20 19.88 24.07 -18.61
C PRO A 20 18.44 24.46 -18.97
N GLU A 21 18.26 25.26 -20.02
CA GLU A 21 16.94 25.70 -20.52
C GLU A 21 16.14 24.53 -21.09
N GLU A 22 16.80 23.65 -21.85
CA GLU A 22 16.18 22.44 -22.41
C GLU A 22 15.81 21.44 -21.32
N GLN A 23 16.65 21.30 -20.28
CA GLN A 23 16.35 20.47 -19.11
C GLN A 23 15.10 20.98 -18.37
N LEU A 24 14.99 22.30 -18.16
CA LEU A 24 13.81 22.93 -17.54
C LEU A 24 12.55 22.70 -18.38
N SER A 25 12.65 22.85 -19.70
CA SER A 25 11.55 22.58 -20.63
C SER A 25 11.09 21.12 -20.56
N LEU A 26 12.03 20.18 -20.56
CA LEU A 26 11.77 18.76 -20.41
C LEU A 26 11.10 18.45 -19.06
N MET A 27 11.56 19.07 -17.98
CA MET A 27 10.99 18.89 -16.65
C MET A 27 9.53 19.36 -16.59
N SER A 28 9.22 20.50 -17.22
CA SER A 28 7.84 21.01 -17.35
C SER A 28 6.95 20.05 -18.15
N TYR A 29 7.44 19.57 -19.30
CA TYR A 29 6.73 18.59 -20.13
C TYR A 29 6.42 17.30 -19.37
N LEU A 30 7.41 16.72 -18.68
CA LEU A 30 7.24 15.51 -17.89
C LEU A 30 6.25 15.72 -16.73
N THR A 31 6.34 16.85 -16.03
CA THR A 31 5.44 17.18 -14.93
C THR A 31 4.00 17.33 -15.41
N ASN A 32 3.77 18.01 -16.53
CA ASN A 32 2.43 18.15 -17.10
C ASN A 32 1.87 16.80 -17.56
N ARG A 33 2.69 15.94 -18.18
CA ARG A 33 2.26 14.58 -18.53
C ARG A 33 1.89 13.75 -17.32
N LEU A 34 2.67 13.82 -16.24
CA LEU A 34 2.37 13.08 -15.00
C LEU A 34 1.11 13.57 -14.31
N LYS A 35 0.76 14.86 -14.43
CA LYS A 35 -0.53 15.39 -13.95
C LYS A 35 -1.72 14.85 -14.76
N MET A 36 -1.53 14.64 -16.06
CA MET A 36 -2.58 14.13 -16.96
C MET A 36 -2.71 12.61 -16.93
N CYS A 37 -1.63 11.90 -16.61
CA CYS A 37 -1.76 10.51 -16.21
C CYS A 37 -2.57 10.50 -14.91
N GLU A 38 -3.81 10.00 -14.99
CA GLU A 38 -4.51 9.49 -13.82
C GLU A 38 -3.58 8.44 -13.21
N ILE A 39 -2.72 8.84 -12.28
CA ILE A 39 -2.13 7.94 -11.32
C ILE A 39 -3.36 7.38 -10.64
N LYS A 40 -3.82 6.21 -11.12
CA LYS A 40 -4.96 5.51 -10.54
C LYS A 40 -4.63 5.43 -9.07
N LYS A 41 -5.23 6.32 -8.27
CA LYS A 41 -5.16 6.23 -6.83
C LYS A 41 -5.64 4.81 -6.59
N LYS A 42 -4.77 4.01 -5.96
CA LYS A 42 -5.14 2.66 -5.50
C LYS A 42 -6.55 2.79 -4.96
N PRO A 43 -7.54 2.04 -5.47
CA PRO A 43 -8.94 2.30 -5.16
C PRO A 43 -9.04 2.50 -3.66
N SER A 44 -9.54 3.67 -3.26
CA SER A 44 -9.84 3.91 -1.85
C SER A 44 -10.80 2.80 -1.47
N ARG A 45 -10.35 1.85 -0.66
CA ARG A 45 -11.23 0.79 -0.16
C ARG A 45 -12.41 1.50 0.51
N ASP A 46 -13.62 1.16 0.11
CA ASP A 46 -14.80 1.70 0.77
C ASP A 46 -14.79 1.11 2.18
N TRP A 47 -15.07 1.92 3.20
CA TRP A 47 -15.18 1.39 4.55
C TRP A 47 -16.33 0.37 4.65
N LYS A 48 -17.31 0.47 3.75
CA LYS A 48 -18.38 -0.54 3.58
C LYS A 48 -17.87 -1.89 3.10
N ASP A 49 -16.70 -1.95 2.44
CA ASP A 49 -16.08 -3.23 2.09
C ASP A 49 -15.66 -4.02 3.34
N LEU A 50 -15.57 -3.36 4.51
CA LEU A 50 -15.27 -3.99 5.79
C LEU A 50 -16.51 -4.53 6.51
N GLU A 51 -17.71 -4.16 6.06
CA GLU A 51 -18.96 -4.61 6.65
C GLU A 51 -19.12 -6.12 6.44
N GLY A 52 -19.31 -6.88 7.52
CA GLY A 52 -19.50 -8.33 7.44
C GLY A 52 -18.24 -9.16 7.21
N ILE A 53 -17.03 -8.58 7.25
CA ILE A 53 -15.76 -9.35 7.16
C ILE A 53 -15.59 -10.35 8.32
N ALA A 54 -16.24 -10.12 9.46
CA ALA A 54 -16.11 -10.93 10.65
C ALA A 54 -17.51 -11.29 11.22
N PRO A 55 -18.35 -12.04 10.47
CA PRO A 55 -19.76 -12.20 10.79
C PRO A 55 -20.00 -12.87 12.15
N ASN A 56 -19.04 -13.67 12.63
CA ASN A 56 -19.12 -14.36 13.92
C ASN A 56 -17.85 -14.19 14.78
N LEU A 57 -16.96 -13.23 14.47
CA LEU A 57 -15.69 -13.09 15.21
C LEU A 57 -15.91 -12.70 16.67
N LEU A 58 -16.94 -11.90 16.94
CA LEU A 58 -17.21 -11.39 18.26
C LEU A 58 -18.14 -12.30 19.06
N GLU A 59 -18.70 -13.37 18.48
CA GLU A 59 -19.67 -14.27 19.15
C GLU A 59 -20.85 -13.54 19.84
N GLY A 60 -21.26 -12.38 19.32
CA GLY A 60 -22.29 -11.53 19.92
C GLY A 60 -21.80 -10.63 21.07
N MET A 61 -20.49 -10.63 21.36
CA MET A 61 -19.82 -9.73 22.29
C MET A 61 -19.68 -8.33 21.69
N ASP A 62 -19.68 -7.31 22.54
CA ASP A 62 -19.30 -5.96 22.15
C ASP A 62 -17.84 -5.92 21.68
N ALA A 63 -17.56 -5.14 20.63
CA ALA A 63 -16.23 -5.08 20.02
C ALA A 63 -15.13 -4.60 21.00
N GLN A 64 -15.47 -3.70 21.92
CA GLN A 64 -14.53 -3.20 22.92
C GLN A 64 -14.26 -4.24 24.02
N GLU A 65 -15.27 -4.99 24.42
CA GLU A 65 -15.15 -6.09 25.37
C GLU A 65 -14.23 -7.19 24.80
N TYR A 66 -14.43 -7.56 23.52
CA TYR A 66 -13.56 -8.53 22.83
C TYR A 66 -12.09 -8.10 22.83
N VAL A 67 -11.79 -6.85 22.45
CA VAL A 67 -10.42 -6.30 22.45
C VAL A 67 -9.82 -6.28 23.86
N THR A 68 -10.63 -5.98 24.87
CA THR A 68 -10.18 -5.93 26.27
C THR A 68 -9.75 -7.32 26.75
N ARG A 69 -10.54 -8.36 26.46
CA ARG A 69 -10.23 -9.76 26.80
C ARG A 69 -9.04 -10.30 26.01
N MET A 70 -8.95 -9.98 24.72
CA MET A 70 -7.78 -10.27 23.89
C MET A 70 -6.48 -9.73 24.51
N ARG A 71 -6.48 -8.47 24.97
CA ARG A 71 -5.30 -7.85 25.62
C ARG A 71 -4.92 -8.50 26.95
N ARG A 72 -5.85 -9.20 27.59
CA ARG A 72 -5.63 -9.92 28.85
C ARG A 72 -5.18 -11.37 28.62
N GLY A 73 -5.11 -11.84 27.37
CA GLY A 73 -4.75 -13.21 27.04
C GLY A 73 -5.85 -14.23 27.37
N GLU A 74 -7.10 -13.79 27.41
CA GLU A 74 -8.25 -14.64 27.81
C GLU A 74 -8.73 -15.58 26.67
N PHE A 75 -8.12 -15.52 25.49
CA PHE A 75 -8.46 -16.37 24.34
C PHE A 75 -7.25 -17.18 23.83
N PRO A 76 -6.98 -18.35 24.43
CA PRO A 76 -5.85 -19.20 24.03
C PRO A 76 -5.99 -19.76 22.60
N GLU A 77 -7.21 -20.05 22.14
CA GLU A 77 -7.42 -20.66 20.83
C GLU A 77 -7.06 -19.72 19.66
N LEU A 78 -7.26 -18.41 19.81
CA LEU A 78 -6.95 -17.41 18.79
C LEU A 78 -5.43 -17.21 18.61
N GLU A 79 -4.66 -17.35 19.68
CA GLU A 79 -3.20 -17.35 19.63
C GLU A 79 -2.66 -18.59 18.92
N ILE A 80 -3.25 -19.76 19.18
CA ILE A 80 -2.88 -21.02 18.53
C ILE A 80 -3.16 -20.95 17.02
N GLN A 81 -4.31 -20.39 16.63
CA GLN A 81 -4.70 -20.29 15.23
C GLN A 81 -3.85 -19.27 14.45
N GLN A 82 -3.50 -18.13 15.05
CA GLN A 82 -2.53 -17.19 14.46
C GLN A 82 -1.15 -17.82 14.32
N MET A 83 -0.67 -18.54 15.34
CA MET A 83 0.66 -19.17 15.31
C MET A 83 0.75 -20.33 14.30
N MET A 84 -0.33 -21.11 14.13
CA MET A 84 -0.45 -22.13 13.06
C MET A 84 -0.42 -21.50 11.67
N GLN A 85 -1.10 -20.36 11.48
CA GLN A 85 -1.10 -19.63 10.21
C GLN A 85 0.28 -19.08 9.83
N TYR A 86 1.12 -18.70 10.81
CA TYR A 86 2.51 -18.28 10.58
C TYR A 86 3.49 -19.44 10.31
N LEU A 87 3.11 -20.69 10.56
CA LEU A 87 3.93 -21.88 10.30
C LEU A 87 3.63 -22.54 8.95
N GLU A 88 2.53 -22.17 8.29
CA GLU A 88 2.12 -22.67 6.97
C GLU A 88 2.50 -21.73 5.79
N GLU A 89 3.13 -20.58 6.06
CA GLU A 89 3.77 -19.68 5.05
C GLU A 89 5.29 -19.85 5.01
#